data_AF-A0A9X3Z6C8-F1
#
_entry.id   AF-A0A9X3Z6C8-F1
#
_cell.length_a   1.000
_cell.length_b   1.000
_cell.length_c   1.000
_cell.angle_alpha   90.00
_cell.angle_beta   90.00
_cell.angle_gamma   90.00
#
_symmetry.space_group_name_H-M   'P 1'
#
loop_
_entity.id
_entity.type
_entity.pdbx_description
1 polymer ?
#
loop_
_entity_poly.entity_id
_entity_poly.type
_entity_poly.pdbx_seq_one_letter_code
_entity_poly.pdbx_strand_id
1 'polypeptide(L)'
;MTDLTMIVTNAGRAALVNAENTGTQPVLIAQAGISATALSPTPATAVVPDEIKRIGTLSGDVVADDTIHLIVRDETSKQYTVRTVGLYLADGTLFAVYGQAAPIIEKSAQSMLLLAIDIRFADVNANELTFGDSNFLNPPATVDQPGVIELATGPEAIAGTDAVRAVTPSTLKAVINDRFGAGAPTALLKTILNRATAALVRDDLGIKAAALKDEGAGNGLDADKLDGQEGAWYADIAARLGFSPTSPTQLDQFGLQLWSGAVMAFAMPAAPTGWLKANGAAISRTTYAKLFAAIGTRYGAGDGATTFNLPDLRGEFLRGFDDGRGIDVGRVLGAFQDWAIKDHIHPQLFFPAASGWHGAYGGATAGWGNETFGAGEHYAGVGTANSYGGGTVPTPTRVPAANLSSSEVRPRNVALLFCIKY
;
A
#
# COMPACT_ATOMS: atom_id res chain seq x y z
N MET A 1 -46.47 -23.26 -74.45
CA MET A 1 -46.14 -24.70 -74.31
C MET A 1 -47.47 -25.41 -74.15
N THR A 2 -47.66 -26.58 -74.75
CA THR A 2 -48.83 -27.42 -74.47
C THR A 2 -48.75 -27.86 -73.01
N ASP A 3 -49.76 -27.54 -72.21
CA ASP A 3 -49.81 -27.88 -70.79
C ASP A 3 -49.68 -29.39 -70.60
N LEU A 4 -48.78 -29.83 -69.71
CA LEU A 4 -48.57 -31.23 -69.43
C LEU A 4 -49.77 -31.73 -68.61
N THR A 5 -50.65 -32.47 -69.26
CA THR A 5 -51.88 -32.97 -68.63
C THR A 5 -51.65 -34.37 -68.06
N MET A 6 -51.62 -34.48 -66.73
CA MET A 6 -51.47 -35.77 -66.03
C MET A 6 -52.83 -36.47 -65.86
N ILE A 7 -52.83 -37.80 -66.02
CA ILE A 7 -54.01 -38.64 -65.79
C ILE A 7 -53.97 -39.15 -64.35
N VAL A 8 -55.02 -38.85 -63.59
CA VAL A 8 -55.20 -39.32 -62.21
C VAL A 8 -55.66 -40.78 -62.24
N THR A 9 -54.98 -41.65 -61.49
CA THR A 9 -55.30 -43.08 -61.45
C THR A 9 -56.54 -43.36 -60.60
N ASN A 10 -57.14 -44.54 -60.74
CA ASN A 10 -58.24 -44.98 -59.88
C ASN A 10 -57.83 -45.01 -58.40
N ALA A 11 -56.58 -45.39 -58.11
CA ALA A 11 -56.04 -45.42 -56.75
C ALA A 11 -55.81 -44.00 -56.19
N GLY A 12 -55.27 -43.08 -57.01
CA GLY A 12 -55.11 -41.68 -56.64
C GLY A 12 -56.43 -40.98 -56.38
N ARG A 13 -57.45 -41.28 -57.19
CA ARG A 13 -58.81 -40.78 -57.00
C ARG A 13 -59.44 -41.32 -55.72
N ALA A 14 -59.25 -42.59 -55.41
CA ALA A 14 -59.74 -43.17 -54.16
C ALA A 14 -59.09 -42.52 -52.93
N ALA A 15 -57.82 -42.14 -53.02
CA ALA A 15 -57.10 -41.46 -51.94
C ALA A 15 -57.60 -40.04 -51.65
N LEU A 16 -58.24 -39.38 -52.62
CA LEU A 16 -58.89 -38.07 -52.41
C LEU A 16 -60.22 -38.17 -51.68
N VAL A 17 -60.86 -39.34 -51.66
CA VAL A 17 -62.17 -39.51 -51.01
C VAL A 17 -61.96 -39.59 -49.49
N ASN A 18 -62.67 -38.74 -48.73
CA ASN A 18 -62.60 -38.79 -47.27
C ASN A 18 -63.13 -40.13 -46.71
N ALA A 19 -62.72 -40.48 -45.50
CA ALA A 19 -63.08 -41.76 -44.87
C ALA A 19 -64.61 -42.00 -44.80
N GLU A 20 -65.41 -40.94 -44.72
CA GLU A 20 -66.87 -40.97 -44.66
C GLU A 20 -67.55 -41.04 -46.05
N ASN A 21 -66.81 -40.90 -47.15
CA ASN A 21 -67.31 -40.80 -48.54
C ASN A 21 -68.31 -39.66 -48.79
N THR A 22 -68.17 -38.55 -48.07
CA THR A 22 -69.04 -37.37 -48.15
C THR A 22 -68.37 -36.15 -48.81
N GLY A 23 -67.08 -36.23 -49.15
CA GLY A 23 -66.31 -35.15 -49.74
C GLY A 23 -64.87 -35.56 -50.06
N THR A 24 -64.02 -34.56 -50.30
CA THR A 24 -62.60 -34.77 -50.61
C THR A 24 -61.70 -34.40 -49.43
N GLN A 25 -60.53 -35.03 -49.35
CA GLN A 25 -59.50 -34.76 -48.36
C GLN A 25 -58.19 -34.33 -49.06
N PRO A 26 -57.46 -33.34 -48.54
CA PRO A 26 -56.16 -32.98 -49.10
C PRO A 26 -55.17 -34.15 -49.04
N VAL A 27 -54.49 -34.42 -50.17
CA VAL A 27 -53.46 -35.45 -50.27
C VAL A 27 -52.09 -34.82 -50.49
N LEU A 28 -51.07 -35.41 -49.86
CA LEU A 28 -49.68 -34.95 -49.99
C LEU A 28 -49.00 -35.68 -51.14
N ILE A 29 -48.60 -34.93 -52.17
CA ILE A 29 -47.67 -35.44 -53.18
C ILE A 29 -46.28 -35.47 -52.56
N ALA A 30 -45.71 -36.66 -52.41
CA ALA A 30 -44.47 -36.88 -51.65
C ALA A 30 -43.29 -37.28 -52.53
N GLN A 31 -43.53 -37.96 -53.67
CA GLN A 31 -42.47 -38.42 -54.56
C GLN A 31 -42.84 -38.30 -56.04
N ALA A 32 -41.84 -38.10 -56.90
CA ALA A 32 -41.96 -38.18 -58.35
C ALA A 32 -41.14 -39.38 -58.86
N GLY A 33 -41.81 -40.42 -59.38
CA GLY A 33 -41.17 -41.55 -60.03
C GLY A 33 -40.90 -41.28 -61.50
N ILE A 34 -39.75 -41.72 -62.00
CA ILE A 34 -39.31 -41.50 -63.37
C ILE A 34 -39.00 -42.83 -64.08
N SER A 35 -39.32 -42.91 -65.36
CA SER A 35 -39.00 -44.06 -66.21
C SER A 35 -38.60 -43.65 -67.62
N ALA A 36 -37.75 -44.46 -68.25
CA ALA A 36 -37.38 -44.34 -69.66
C ALA A 36 -38.37 -45.05 -70.61
N THR A 37 -39.24 -45.90 -70.07
CA THR A 37 -40.27 -46.60 -70.85
C THR A 37 -41.41 -45.65 -71.15
N ALA A 38 -41.72 -45.45 -72.44
CA ALA A 38 -42.85 -44.64 -72.86
C ALA A 38 -44.17 -45.34 -72.50
N LEU A 39 -45.11 -44.60 -71.93
CA LEU A 39 -46.42 -45.09 -71.52
C LEU A 39 -47.51 -44.17 -72.07
N SER A 40 -48.62 -44.74 -72.54
CA SER A 40 -49.88 -44.01 -72.75
C SER A 40 -50.75 -44.24 -71.52
N PRO A 41 -50.83 -43.29 -70.57
CA PRO A 41 -51.46 -43.55 -69.29
C PRO A 41 -52.98 -43.68 -69.42
N THR A 42 -53.59 -44.46 -68.52
CA THR A 42 -55.05 -44.58 -68.39
C THR A 42 -55.42 -44.54 -66.90
N PRO A 43 -56.67 -44.27 -66.51
CA PRO A 43 -57.07 -44.33 -65.11
C PRO A 43 -56.80 -45.69 -64.43
N ALA A 44 -56.72 -46.78 -65.21
CA ALA A 44 -56.40 -48.12 -64.72
C ALA A 44 -54.89 -48.39 -64.53
N THR A 45 -54.02 -47.43 -64.87
CA THR A 45 -52.57 -47.57 -64.69
C THR A 45 -52.23 -47.68 -63.20
N ALA A 46 -51.76 -48.86 -62.77
CA ALA A 46 -51.45 -49.14 -61.37
C ALA A 46 -49.98 -48.89 -60.99
N VAL A 47 -49.05 -48.96 -61.96
CA VAL A 47 -47.61 -48.82 -61.75
C VAL A 47 -46.95 -48.09 -62.90
N VAL A 48 -45.85 -47.37 -62.63
CA VAL A 48 -44.96 -46.86 -63.67
C VAL A 48 -44.03 -48.01 -64.13
N PRO A 49 -44.02 -48.37 -65.43
CA PRO A 49 -43.21 -49.48 -65.94
C PRO A 49 -41.72 -49.14 -65.86
N ASP A 50 -40.89 -50.13 -65.51
CA ASP A 50 -39.42 -50.00 -65.43
C ASP A 50 -38.95 -48.74 -64.70
N GLU A 51 -39.56 -48.44 -63.54
CA GLU A 51 -39.26 -47.25 -62.77
C GLU A 51 -37.77 -47.19 -62.40
N ILE A 52 -37.12 -46.12 -62.85
CA ILE A 52 -35.68 -45.93 -62.65
C ILE A 52 -35.42 -45.41 -61.25
N LYS A 53 -36.23 -44.47 -60.77
CA LYS A 53 -36.02 -43.81 -59.47
C LYS A 53 -37.28 -43.08 -59.01
N ARG A 54 -37.48 -43.01 -57.68
CA ARG A 54 -38.37 -42.05 -57.02
C ARG A 54 -37.58 -40.89 -56.45
N ILE A 55 -37.97 -39.67 -56.81
CA ILE A 55 -37.36 -38.43 -56.33
C ILE A 55 -38.28 -37.86 -55.26
N GLY A 56 -37.81 -37.84 -54.01
CA GLY A 56 -38.55 -37.27 -52.87
C GLY A 56 -38.31 -35.76 -52.66
N THR A 57 -37.38 -35.19 -53.41
CA THR A 57 -37.03 -33.77 -53.36
C THR A 57 -37.90 -32.98 -54.35
N LEU A 58 -39.14 -32.70 -53.93
CA LEU A 58 -40.12 -31.95 -54.71
C LEU A 58 -40.91 -30.94 -53.87
N SER A 59 -41.25 -29.82 -54.48
CA SER A 59 -42.07 -28.76 -53.91
C SER A 59 -43.05 -28.32 -54.97
N GLY A 60 -44.21 -27.81 -54.57
CA GLY A 60 -45.17 -27.26 -55.52
C GLY A 60 -46.11 -26.27 -54.88
N ASP A 61 -46.84 -25.56 -55.73
CA ASP A 61 -47.90 -24.65 -55.34
C ASP A 61 -49.07 -24.75 -56.31
N VAL A 62 -50.27 -24.42 -55.85
CA VAL A 62 -51.48 -24.43 -56.69
C VAL A 62 -51.56 -23.10 -57.43
N VAL A 63 -51.52 -23.15 -58.76
CA VAL A 63 -51.53 -21.94 -59.60
C VAL A 63 -52.89 -21.68 -60.26
N ALA A 64 -53.74 -22.69 -60.38
CA ALA A 64 -55.14 -22.58 -60.79
C ALA A 64 -55.96 -23.78 -60.26
N ASP A 65 -57.29 -23.74 -60.41
CA ASP A 65 -58.20 -24.80 -59.92
C ASP A 65 -57.86 -26.21 -60.41
N ASP A 66 -57.23 -26.34 -61.58
CA ASP A 66 -56.83 -27.62 -62.19
C ASP A 66 -55.31 -27.73 -62.44
N THR A 67 -54.52 -26.76 -61.99
CA THR A 67 -53.09 -26.67 -62.36
C THR A 67 -52.20 -26.42 -61.15
N ILE A 68 -51.11 -27.19 -61.08
CA ILE A 68 -50.07 -27.04 -60.05
C ILE A 68 -48.75 -26.62 -60.72
N HIS A 69 -47.96 -25.81 -60.02
CA HIS A 69 -46.56 -25.62 -60.34
C HIS A 69 -45.74 -26.62 -59.54
N LEU A 70 -44.99 -27.50 -60.20
CA LEU A 70 -44.17 -28.52 -59.55
C LEU A 70 -42.70 -28.29 -59.84
N ILE A 71 -41.89 -28.28 -58.79
CA ILE A 71 -40.44 -28.22 -58.83
C ILE A 71 -39.88 -29.56 -58.32
N VAL A 72 -39.07 -30.23 -59.14
CA VAL A 72 -38.40 -31.49 -58.81
C VAL A 72 -36.89 -31.32 -58.95
N ARG A 73 -36.13 -31.70 -57.91
CA ARG A 73 -34.66 -31.63 -57.90
C ARG A 73 -34.05 -33.02 -57.78
N ASP A 74 -33.08 -33.39 -58.61
CA ASP A 74 -32.28 -34.62 -58.45
C ASP A 74 -30.79 -34.33 -58.65
N GLU A 75 -30.01 -34.49 -57.58
CA GLU A 75 -28.57 -34.26 -57.54
C GLU A 75 -27.73 -35.54 -57.64
N THR A 76 -28.37 -36.71 -57.68
CA THR A 76 -27.63 -37.97 -57.70
C THR A 76 -26.89 -38.17 -59.01
N SER A 77 -25.82 -38.96 -59.02
CA SER A 77 -25.06 -39.26 -60.25
C SER A 77 -25.77 -40.22 -61.21
N LYS A 78 -27.03 -40.58 -60.94
CA LYS A 78 -27.80 -41.49 -61.80
C LYS A 78 -28.12 -40.81 -63.13
N GLN A 79 -27.81 -41.51 -64.23
CA GLN A 79 -28.11 -41.10 -65.60
C GLN A 79 -29.43 -41.73 -66.04
N TYR A 80 -30.30 -40.93 -66.66
CA TYR A 80 -31.57 -41.41 -67.17
C TYR A 80 -32.16 -40.47 -68.22
N THR A 81 -32.98 -41.04 -69.10
CA THR A 81 -33.90 -40.32 -69.97
C THR A 81 -35.31 -40.52 -69.42
N VAL A 82 -36.04 -39.44 -69.18
CA VAL A 82 -37.41 -39.48 -68.66
C VAL A 82 -38.38 -39.43 -69.82
N ARG A 83 -39.23 -40.45 -69.94
CA ARG A 83 -40.37 -40.50 -70.87
C ARG A 83 -41.72 -40.61 -70.16
N THR A 84 -41.70 -41.14 -68.94
CA THR A 84 -42.86 -41.28 -68.07
C THR A 84 -42.54 -40.72 -66.69
N VAL A 85 -43.46 -39.94 -66.13
CA VAL A 85 -43.40 -39.37 -64.78
C VAL A 85 -44.67 -39.77 -64.03
N GLY A 86 -44.51 -40.33 -62.83
CA GLY A 86 -45.60 -40.62 -61.90
C GLY A 86 -45.46 -39.79 -60.64
N LEU A 87 -46.56 -39.21 -60.16
CA LEU A 87 -46.65 -38.56 -58.85
C LEU A 87 -47.17 -39.58 -57.84
N TYR A 88 -46.50 -39.67 -56.70
CA TYR A 88 -46.79 -40.63 -55.65
C TYR A 88 -47.12 -39.94 -54.33
N LEU A 89 -48.05 -40.53 -53.59
CA LEU A 89 -48.35 -40.15 -52.22
C LEU A 89 -47.32 -40.75 -51.24
N ALA A 90 -47.33 -40.28 -49.99
CA ALA A 90 -46.40 -40.74 -48.95
C ALA A 90 -46.49 -42.25 -48.64
N ASP A 91 -47.67 -42.86 -48.86
CA ASP A 91 -47.91 -44.30 -48.69
C ASP A 91 -47.45 -45.16 -49.89
N GLY A 92 -46.94 -44.52 -50.95
CA GLY A 92 -46.50 -45.17 -52.18
C GLY A 92 -47.60 -45.37 -53.24
N THR A 93 -48.82 -44.89 -53.00
CA THR A 93 -49.92 -44.89 -53.99
C THR A 93 -49.57 -44.01 -55.19
N LEU A 94 -49.71 -44.54 -56.41
CA LEU A 94 -49.54 -43.78 -57.65
C LEU A 94 -50.74 -42.85 -57.85
N PHE A 95 -50.56 -41.56 -57.62
CA PHE A 95 -51.63 -40.57 -57.69
C PHE A 95 -52.00 -40.23 -59.13
N ALA A 96 -51.01 -39.79 -59.91
CA ALA A 96 -51.19 -39.38 -61.29
C ALA A 96 -49.97 -39.72 -62.14
N VAL A 97 -50.17 -39.88 -63.44
CA VAL A 97 -49.12 -40.31 -64.36
C VAL A 97 -49.22 -39.59 -65.70
N TYR A 98 -48.06 -39.24 -66.25
CA TYR A 98 -47.88 -38.74 -67.60
C TYR A 98 -46.82 -39.55 -68.32
N GLY A 99 -47.03 -39.81 -69.61
CA GLY A 99 -46.05 -40.48 -70.44
C GLY A 99 -46.20 -40.10 -71.91
N GLN A 100 -45.07 -40.06 -72.62
CA GLN A 100 -45.01 -39.76 -74.06
C GLN A 100 -43.87 -40.52 -74.73
N ALA A 101 -43.93 -40.64 -76.07
CA ALA A 101 -42.91 -41.35 -76.83
C ALA A 101 -41.57 -40.58 -76.91
N ALA A 102 -41.63 -39.25 -76.99
CA ALA A 102 -40.45 -38.39 -77.03
C ALA A 102 -39.85 -38.19 -75.62
N PRO A 103 -38.52 -38.11 -75.47
CA PRO A 103 -37.90 -37.71 -74.21
C PRO A 103 -38.49 -36.41 -73.67
N ILE A 104 -38.88 -36.42 -72.40
CA ILE A 104 -39.28 -35.21 -71.67
C ILE A 104 -38.01 -34.49 -71.23
N ILE A 105 -37.11 -35.22 -70.58
CA ILE A 105 -35.85 -34.71 -70.00
C ILE A 105 -34.77 -35.78 -70.11
N GLU A 106 -33.52 -35.35 -70.28
CA GLU A 106 -32.35 -36.22 -70.16
C GLU A 106 -31.40 -35.66 -69.11
N LYS A 107 -30.94 -36.53 -68.19
CA LYS A 107 -30.00 -36.16 -67.13
C LYS A 107 -28.73 -36.98 -67.27
N SER A 108 -27.58 -36.31 -67.38
CA SER A 108 -26.25 -36.92 -67.34
C SER A 108 -25.74 -37.07 -65.89
N ALA A 109 -24.73 -37.93 -65.69
CA ALA A 109 -24.20 -38.23 -64.36
C ALA A 109 -23.55 -37.04 -63.64
N GLN A 110 -23.06 -36.05 -64.40
CA GLN A 110 -22.39 -34.85 -63.88
C GLN A 110 -23.32 -33.63 -63.75
N SER A 111 -24.58 -33.76 -64.18
CA SER A 111 -25.55 -32.67 -64.14
C SER A 111 -26.57 -32.89 -63.02
N MET A 112 -26.99 -31.82 -62.35
CA MET A 112 -28.17 -31.83 -61.48
C MET A 112 -29.42 -31.56 -62.32
N LEU A 113 -30.50 -32.28 -62.05
CA LEU A 113 -31.81 -31.99 -62.63
C LEU A 113 -32.54 -31.02 -61.72
N LEU A 114 -32.96 -29.88 -62.26
CA LEU A 114 -33.97 -29.01 -61.68
C LEU A 114 -35.06 -28.83 -62.74
N LEU A 115 -36.21 -29.44 -62.52
CA LEU A 115 -37.37 -29.31 -63.38
C LEU A 115 -38.41 -28.46 -62.66
N ALA A 116 -38.79 -27.33 -63.26
CA ALA A 116 -39.96 -26.55 -62.87
C ALA A 116 -40.98 -26.64 -64.01
N ILE A 117 -42.19 -27.13 -63.73
CA ILE A 117 -43.22 -27.37 -64.74
C ILE A 117 -44.62 -27.16 -64.18
N ASP A 118 -45.49 -26.58 -65.01
CA ASP A 118 -46.92 -26.50 -64.72
C ASP A 118 -47.60 -27.80 -65.19
N ILE A 119 -48.31 -28.45 -64.29
CA ILE A 119 -49.01 -29.71 -64.52
C ILE A 119 -50.50 -29.47 -64.36
N ARG A 120 -51.26 -29.83 -65.38
CA ARG A 120 -52.72 -29.75 -65.37
C ARG A 120 -53.34 -31.12 -65.08
N PHE A 121 -54.40 -31.17 -64.28
CA PHE A 121 -55.21 -32.36 -64.05
C PHE A 121 -56.54 -32.24 -64.80
N ALA A 122 -56.99 -33.32 -65.44
CA ALA A 122 -58.23 -33.28 -66.21
C ALA A 122 -59.49 -33.24 -65.32
N ASP A 123 -59.48 -33.95 -64.19
CA ASP A 123 -60.69 -34.27 -63.41
C ASP A 123 -60.48 -34.20 -61.88
N VAL A 124 -59.54 -33.38 -61.39
CA VAL A 124 -59.25 -33.19 -59.95
C VAL A 124 -59.00 -31.71 -59.66
N ASN A 125 -59.51 -31.23 -58.53
CA ASN A 125 -59.23 -29.87 -58.05
C ASN A 125 -57.83 -29.82 -57.41
N ALA A 126 -56.95 -28.99 -57.97
CA ALA A 126 -55.58 -28.85 -57.51
C ALA A 126 -55.47 -28.34 -56.06
N ASN A 127 -56.49 -27.64 -55.54
CA ASN A 127 -56.54 -27.21 -54.14
C ASN A 127 -56.63 -28.38 -53.14
N GLU A 128 -56.93 -29.58 -53.61
CA GLU A 128 -56.90 -30.82 -52.80
C GLU A 128 -55.49 -31.43 -52.73
N LEU A 129 -54.49 -30.79 -53.33
CA LEU A 129 -53.11 -31.24 -53.31
C LEU A 129 -52.27 -30.37 -52.37
N THR A 130 -51.47 -31.04 -51.55
CA THR A 130 -50.45 -30.41 -50.72
C THR A 130 -49.07 -30.93 -51.16
N PHE A 131 -48.04 -30.11 -50.95
CA PHE A 131 -46.66 -30.40 -51.30
C PHE A 131 -45.77 -30.29 -50.06
N GLY A 132 -44.57 -30.87 -50.11
CA GLY A 132 -43.57 -30.71 -49.05
C GLY A 132 -43.01 -29.29 -48.95
N ASP A 133 -42.34 -28.98 -47.83
CA ASP A 133 -41.66 -27.71 -47.58
C ASP A 133 -40.50 -27.47 -48.57
N SER A 134 -40.49 -26.27 -49.17
CA SER A 134 -39.63 -25.84 -50.30
C SER A 134 -38.15 -25.58 -49.96
N ASN A 135 -37.68 -25.92 -48.76
CA ASN A 135 -36.31 -25.62 -48.34
C ASN A 135 -35.37 -26.83 -48.51
N PHE A 136 -34.83 -27.01 -49.71
CA PHE A 136 -33.97 -28.15 -50.09
C PHE A 136 -32.51 -28.08 -49.60
N LEU A 137 -32.16 -27.11 -48.77
CA LEU A 137 -30.82 -26.95 -48.24
C LEU A 137 -30.96 -26.52 -46.78
N ASN A 138 -30.85 -27.50 -45.89
CA ASN A 138 -30.41 -27.26 -44.52
C ASN A 138 -28.93 -27.66 -44.41
N PRO A 139 -28.00 -26.97 -45.11
CA PRO A 139 -26.58 -27.25 -44.98
C PRO A 139 -26.20 -27.08 -43.51
N PRO A 140 -25.22 -27.82 -42.97
CA PRO A 140 -24.70 -27.54 -41.65
C PRO A 140 -24.23 -26.09 -41.58
N ALA A 141 -24.59 -25.37 -40.51
CA ALA A 141 -24.12 -24.00 -40.33
C ALA A 141 -22.58 -23.98 -40.26
N THR A 142 -21.96 -23.08 -41.01
CA THR A 142 -20.53 -22.79 -40.91
C THR A 142 -20.33 -21.29 -40.63
N VAL A 143 -19.09 -20.88 -40.37
CA VAL A 143 -18.78 -19.46 -40.15
C VAL A 143 -19.07 -18.59 -41.39
N ASP A 144 -19.08 -19.20 -42.58
CA ASP A 144 -19.25 -18.51 -43.87
C ASP A 144 -20.62 -18.77 -44.52
N GLN A 145 -21.38 -19.77 -44.06
CA GLN A 145 -22.64 -20.18 -44.68
C GLN A 145 -23.76 -20.40 -43.64
N PRO A 146 -24.93 -19.74 -43.79
CA PRO A 146 -26.09 -19.99 -42.94
C PRO A 146 -26.61 -21.42 -43.14
N GLY A 147 -27.03 -22.06 -42.05
CA GLY A 147 -27.39 -23.48 -42.05
C GLY A 147 -28.07 -23.95 -40.76
N VAL A 148 -28.27 -25.26 -40.63
CA VAL A 148 -28.83 -25.91 -39.43
C VAL A 148 -27.72 -26.37 -38.50
N ILE A 149 -27.93 -26.21 -37.19
CA ILE A 149 -26.96 -26.53 -36.15
C ILE A 149 -27.68 -27.16 -34.95
N GLU A 150 -27.03 -28.14 -34.31
CA GLU A 150 -27.52 -28.75 -33.07
C GLU A 150 -27.21 -27.85 -31.87
N LEU A 151 -28.12 -27.80 -30.89
CA LEU A 151 -27.95 -27.01 -29.66
C LEU A 151 -27.23 -27.86 -28.61
N ALA A 152 -26.15 -27.31 -28.04
CA ALA A 152 -25.39 -27.97 -26.98
C ALA A 152 -26.22 -28.13 -25.70
N THR A 153 -26.09 -29.28 -25.03
CA THR A 153 -26.62 -29.49 -23.67
C THR A 153 -25.80 -28.73 -22.63
N GLY A 154 -26.33 -28.61 -21.40
CA GLY A 154 -25.63 -27.92 -20.30
C GLY A 154 -24.22 -28.48 -20.02
N PRO A 155 -24.06 -29.80 -19.82
CA PRO A 155 -22.75 -30.41 -19.62
C PRO A 155 -21.78 -30.22 -20.79
N GLU A 156 -22.26 -30.30 -22.04
CA GLU A 156 -21.43 -30.10 -23.24
C GLU A 156 -20.93 -28.66 -23.33
N ALA A 157 -21.81 -27.67 -23.06
CA ALA A 157 -21.44 -26.27 -23.04
C ALA A 157 -20.42 -25.95 -21.92
N ILE A 158 -20.53 -26.60 -20.75
CA ILE A 158 -19.59 -26.45 -19.63
C ILE A 158 -18.21 -27.03 -19.99
N ALA A 159 -18.16 -28.20 -20.61
CA ALA A 159 -16.91 -28.82 -21.04
C ALA A 159 -16.15 -27.96 -22.08
N GLY A 160 -16.88 -27.29 -22.99
CA GLY A 160 -16.31 -26.31 -23.91
C GLY A 160 -15.34 -26.87 -24.96
N THR A 161 -15.39 -28.18 -25.22
CA THR A 161 -14.53 -28.87 -26.19
C THR A 161 -15.21 -29.08 -27.56
N ASP A 162 -16.52 -28.82 -27.65
CA ASP A 162 -17.32 -29.01 -28.87
C ASP A 162 -17.21 -27.77 -29.78
N ALA A 163 -16.79 -27.99 -31.02
CA ALA A 163 -16.61 -26.95 -32.04
C ALA A 163 -17.78 -26.86 -33.04
N VAL A 164 -18.80 -27.72 -32.93
CA VAL A 164 -19.85 -27.91 -33.94
C VAL A 164 -21.22 -27.44 -33.45
N ARG A 165 -21.51 -27.48 -32.14
CA ARG A 165 -22.83 -27.14 -31.59
C ARG A 165 -22.97 -25.68 -31.18
N ALA A 166 -24.21 -25.17 -31.26
CA ALA A 166 -24.55 -23.81 -30.84
C ALA A 166 -24.93 -23.73 -29.35
N VAL A 167 -24.58 -22.62 -28.71
CA VAL A 167 -24.92 -22.33 -27.31
C VAL A 167 -26.24 -21.55 -27.24
N THR A 168 -27.14 -21.96 -26.36
CA THR A 168 -28.41 -21.26 -26.08
C THR A 168 -28.25 -20.32 -24.87
N PRO A 169 -29.16 -19.35 -24.64
CA PRO A 169 -29.11 -18.53 -23.43
C PRO A 169 -29.16 -19.35 -22.12
N SER A 170 -29.87 -20.47 -22.10
CA SER A 170 -29.95 -21.34 -20.91
C SER A 170 -28.64 -22.10 -20.69
N THR A 171 -28.01 -22.60 -21.75
CA THR A 171 -26.74 -23.32 -21.63
C THR A 171 -25.57 -22.37 -21.35
N LEU A 172 -25.59 -21.15 -21.89
CA LEU A 172 -24.66 -20.07 -21.49
C LEU A 172 -24.78 -19.75 -19.99
N LYS A 173 -26.01 -19.64 -19.47
CA LYS A 173 -26.25 -19.42 -18.04
C LYS A 173 -25.68 -20.56 -17.20
N ALA A 174 -25.74 -21.81 -17.67
CA ALA A 174 -25.13 -22.95 -16.98
C ALA A 174 -23.59 -22.81 -16.92
N VAL A 175 -22.94 -22.43 -18.01
CA VAL A 175 -21.48 -22.18 -18.05
C VAL A 175 -21.07 -21.05 -17.10
N ILE A 176 -21.84 -19.95 -17.08
CA ILE A 176 -21.59 -18.81 -16.18
C ILE A 176 -21.73 -19.24 -14.72
N ASN A 177 -22.79 -20.00 -14.40
CA ASN A 177 -23.01 -20.50 -13.04
C ASN A 177 -21.94 -21.51 -12.60
N ASP A 178 -21.43 -22.34 -13.49
CA ASP A 178 -20.36 -23.30 -13.18
C ASP A 178 -19.04 -22.57 -12.87
N ARG A 179 -18.67 -21.57 -13.68
CA ARG A 179 -17.42 -20.81 -13.47
C ARG A 179 -17.45 -19.85 -12.28
N PHE A 180 -18.61 -19.24 -12.00
CA PHE A 180 -18.71 -18.11 -11.06
C PHE A 180 -19.69 -18.33 -9.90
N GLY A 181 -20.34 -19.50 -9.83
CA GLY A 181 -21.38 -19.82 -8.86
C GLY A 181 -22.79 -19.46 -9.32
N ALA A 182 -23.80 -20.14 -8.75
CA ALA A 182 -25.20 -19.94 -9.10
C ALA A 182 -25.66 -18.49 -8.85
N GLY A 183 -26.20 -17.83 -9.88
CA GLY A 183 -26.66 -16.43 -9.78
C GLY A 183 -25.61 -15.40 -10.20
N ALA A 184 -24.49 -15.84 -10.79
CA ALA A 184 -23.48 -14.98 -11.37
C ALA A 184 -23.92 -14.30 -12.70
N PRO A 185 -23.32 -13.14 -13.05
CA PRO A 185 -22.34 -12.42 -12.26
C PRO A 185 -23.02 -11.75 -11.05
N THR A 186 -22.46 -12.01 -9.87
CA THR A 186 -22.89 -11.38 -8.62
C THR A 186 -22.77 -9.86 -8.76
N ALA A 187 -23.45 -9.08 -7.92
CA ALA A 187 -23.30 -7.63 -7.92
C ALA A 187 -21.81 -7.23 -7.80
N LEU A 188 -21.04 -7.95 -6.98
CA LEU A 188 -19.59 -7.80 -6.86
C LEU A 188 -18.87 -8.07 -8.19
N LEU A 189 -19.13 -9.19 -8.87
CA LEU A 189 -18.43 -9.53 -10.12
C LEU A 189 -18.78 -8.56 -11.26
N LYS A 190 -20.04 -8.09 -11.34
CA LYS A 190 -20.45 -7.03 -12.28
C LYS A 190 -19.74 -5.71 -12.01
N THR A 191 -19.47 -5.43 -10.73
CA THR A 191 -18.78 -4.20 -10.31
C THR A 191 -17.33 -4.25 -10.74
N ILE A 192 -16.64 -5.37 -10.47
CA ILE A 192 -15.23 -5.61 -10.83
C ILE A 192 -15.00 -5.62 -12.35
N LEU A 193 -15.83 -6.32 -13.12
CA LEU A 193 -15.67 -6.44 -14.57
C LEU A 193 -15.91 -5.12 -15.32
N ASN A 194 -16.63 -4.17 -14.71
CA ASN A 194 -16.91 -2.85 -15.28
C ASN A 194 -15.85 -1.79 -14.91
N ARG A 195 -14.75 -2.16 -14.24
CA ARG A 195 -13.71 -1.19 -13.85
C ARG A 195 -12.72 -0.93 -14.98
N ALA A 196 -12.50 0.35 -15.26
CA ALA A 196 -11.63 0.82 -16.34
C ALA A 196 -10.12 0.70 -16.04
N THR A 197 -9.72 0.44 -14.79
CA THR A 197 -8.31 0.35 -14.40
C THR A 197 -8.08 -0.74 -13.36
N ALA A 198 -6.87 -1.29 -13.33
CA ALA A 198 -6.44 -2.26 -12.33
C ALA A 198 -6.49 -1.71 -10.89
N ALA A 199 -6.41 -0.38 -10.71
CA ALA A 199 -6.54 0.25 -9.39
C ALA A 199 -7.97 0.14 -8.85
N LEU A 200 -8.97 0.41 -9.70
CA LEU A 200 -10.38 0.32 -9.32
C LEU A 200 -10.83 -1.14 -9.07
N VAL A 201 -10.29 -2.10 -9.83
CA VAL A 201 -10.51 -3.54 -9.58
C VAL A 201 -10.02 -3.96 -8.19
N ARG A 202 -8.85 -3.46 -7.78
CA ARG A 202 -8.29 -3.76 -6.45
C ARG A 202 -9.14 -3.15 -5.33
N ASP A 203 -9.63 -1.92 -5.52
CA ASP A 203 -10.51 -1.24 -4.58
C ASP A 203 -11.81 -2.02 -4.35
N ASP A 204 -12.47 -2.48 -5.42
CA ASP A 204 -13.69 -3.29 -5.32
C ASP A 204 -13.48 -4.65 -4.64
N LEU A 205 -12.31 -5.25 -4.83
CA LEU A 205 -11.92 -6.50 -4.18
C LEU A 205 -11.57 -6.31 -2.69
N GLY A 206 -11.59 -5.06 -2.19
CA GLY A 206 -11.08 -4.74 -0.86
C GLY A 206 -9.58 -4.98 -0.72
N ILE A 207 -8.88 -5.20 -1.85
CA ILE A 207 -7.43 -5.27 -1.91
C ILE A 207 -6.97 -3.83 -1.85
N LYS A 208 -6.84 -3.31 -0.63
CA LYS A 208 -6.17 -2.04 -0.36
C LYS A 208 -4.81 -2.04 -1.09
N ALA A 209 -4.24 -0.86 -1.32
CA ALA A 209 -2.97 -0.67 -2.03
C ALA A 209 -1.74 -1.45 -1.48
N ALA A 210 -1.93 -2.30 -0.47
CA ALA A 210 -0.99 -3.25 0.13
C ALA A 210 -0.31 -4.20 -0.86
N ALA A 211 -0.89 -4.50 -2.02
CA ALA A 211 -0.16 -5.23 -3.06
C ALA A 211 0.96 -4.40 -3.72
N LEU A 212 1.03 -3.10 -3.42
CA LEU A 212 2.12 -2.24 -3.87
C LEU A 212 2.94 -1.66 -2.72
N LYS A 213 2.36 -1.21 -1.59
CA LYS A 213 3.06 -0.77 -0.36
C LYS A 213 2.10 -0.70 0.83
N ASP A 214 2.15 -1.64 1.77
CA ASP A 214 1.61 -1.42 3.14
C ASP A 214 2.80 -1.30 4.09
N GLU A 215 3.25 -0.07 4.29
CA GLU A 215 4.28 0.28 5.29
C GLU A 215 3.68 1.23 6.36
N GLY A 216 2.38 1.12 6.67
CA GLY A 216 1.70 2.05 7.58
C GLY A 216 0.83 1.36 8.64
N ALA A 217 1.08 1.72 9.91
CA ALA A 217 0.35 1.28 11.10
C ALA A 217 -1.19 1.48 11.03
N GLY A 218 -1.94 0.59 11.69
CA GLY A 218 -3.38 0.77 11.94
C GLY A 218 -4.35 0.30 10.84
N ASN A 219 -3.87 -0.45 9.83
CA ASN A 219 -4.70 -0.92 8.72
C ASN A 219 -5.25 -2.36 8.89
N GLY A 220 -4.88 -3.05 9.96
CA GLY A 220 -5.40 -4.38 10.32
C GLY A 220 -5.00 -5.52 9.36
N LEU A 221 -3.93 -5.32 8.59
CA LEU A 221 -3.42 -6.25 7.57
C LEU A 221 -1.89 -6.43 7.66
N ASP A 222 -1.27 -6.05 8.77
CA ASP A 222 0.16 -6.18 9.00
C ASP A 222 0.57 -7.65 9.18
N ALA A 223 1.65 -7.99 8.48
CA ALA A 223 2.25 -9.32 8.47
C ALA A 223 3.09 -9.62 9.74
N ASP A 224 2.89 -8.90 10.84
CA ASP A 224 3.75 -8.93 12.04
C ASP A 224 3.25 -9.91 13.15
N LYS A 225 2.40 -10.87 12.78
CA LYS A 225 1.91 -11.91 13.70
C LYS A 225 2.95 -12.95 14.14
N LEU A 226 4.22 -12.59 14.28
CA LEU A 226 5.18 -13.43 15.02
C LEU A 226 5.12 -13.13 16.53
N ASP A 227 4.74 -11.91 16.92
CA ASP A 227 4.59 -11.48 18.32
C ASP A 227 3.49 -10.42 18.54
N GLY A 228 2.83 -9.95 17.48
CA GLY A 228 1.70 -9.04 17.54
C GLY A 228 2.09 -7.61 17.92
N GLN A 229 3.31 -7.18 17.61
CA GLN A 229 3.80 -5.84 17.91
C GLN A 229 4.38 -5.15 16.67
N GLU A 230 3.82 -3.99 16.32
CA GLU A 230 4.23 -3.19 15.16
C GLU A 230 5.65 -2.61 15.31
N GLY A 231 6.30 -2.23 14.20
CA GLY A 231 7.61 -1.55 14.22
C GLY A 231 7.65 -0.27 15.06
N ALA A 232 6.52 0.41 15.25
CA ALA A 232 6.40 1.56 16.14
C ALA A 232 6.53 1.18 17.62
N TRP A 233 6.12 -0.04 18.00
CA TRP A 233 6.47 -0.61 19.31
C TRP A 233 7.99 -0.54 19.45
N TYR A 234 8.75 -0.93 18.41
CA TYR A 234 10.23 -1.03 18.42
C TYR A 234 10.96 0.30 18.42
N ALA A 235 10.31 1.34 17.93
CA ALA A 235 10.82 2.70 18.01
C ALA A 235 10.63 3.34 19.39
N ASP A 236 9.57 2.98 20.13
CA ASP A 236 9.28 3.57 21.45
C ASP A 236 10.01 2.85 22.60
N ILE A 237 11.31 3.09 22.68
CA ILE A 237 12.18 2.60 23.75
C ILE A 237 11.70 3.09 25.12
N ALA A 238 11.17 4.31 25.20
CA ALA A 238 10.78 4.94 26.46
C ALA A 238 9.56 4.26 27.09
N ALA A 239 8.52 3.98 26.30
CA ALA A 239 7.34 3.25 26.76
C ALA A 239 7.66 1.82 27.20
N ARG A 240 8.65 1.18 26.58
CA ARG A 240 9.03 -0.21 26.88
C ARG A 240 9.91 -0.37 28.10
N LEU A 241 10.95 0.45 28.21
CA LEU A 241 11.88 0.38 29.33
C LEU A 241 11.34 1.10 30.56
N GLY A 242 10.25 1.88 30.41
CA GLY A 242 9.76 2.78 31.44
C GLY A 242 10.69 3.97 31.68
N PHE A 243 11.66 4.17 30.78
CA PHE A 243 12.66 5.22 30.88
C PHE A 243 13.26 5.60 29.52
N SER A 244 13.64 6.87 29.35
CA SER A 244 14.25 7.37 28.11
C SER A 244 15.76 7.60 28.28
N PRO A 245 16.63 6.78 27.63
CA PRO A 245 18.07 6.75 27.89
C PRO A 245 18.85 8.01 27.48
N THR A 246 18.18 9.04 26.96
CA THR A 246 18.81 10.27 26.45
C THR A 246 18.55 11.51 27.29
N SER A 247 17.75 11.45 28.36
CA SER A 247 17.48 12.65 29.16
C SER A 247 18.50 12.81 30.31
N PRO A 248 19.12 13.99 30.48
CA PRO A 248 19.98 14.32 31.64
C PRO A 248 19.31 14.05 33.00
N THR A 249 17.98 14.04 33.05
CA THR A 249 17.18 13.68 34.23
C THR A 249 17.37 12.23 34.71
N GLN A 250 17.96 11.35 33.91
CA GLN A 250 18.21 9.96 34.31
C GLN A 250 19.60 9.69 34.88
N LEU A 251 20.58 10.56 34.63
CA LEU A 251 21.88 10.49 35.34
C LEU A 251 21.70 10.78 36.83
N ASP A 252 20.66 11.54 37.19
CA ASP A 252 20.21 11.78 38.56
C ASP A 252 19.67 10.49 39.22
N GLN A 253 18.92 9.65 38.47
CA GLN A 253 18.39 8.37 38.96
C GLN A 253 19.48 7.33 39.24
N PHE A 254 20.59 7.36 38.51
CA PHE A 254 21.74 6.50 38.78
C PHE A 254 22.73 7.11 39.80
N GLY A 255 22.45 8.31 40.32
CA GLY A 255 23.31 9.00 41.29
C GLY A 255 24.69 9.39 40.72
N LEU A 256 24.84 9.42 39.39
CA LEU A 256 26.12 9.67 38.72
C LEU A 256 26.36 11.16 38.44
N GLN A 257 25.39 12.03 38.74
CA GLN A 257 25.48 13.47 38.50
C GLN A 257 25.95 14.22 39.77
N LEU A 258 26.90 15.15 39.59
CA LEU A 258 27.31 16.08 40.65
C LEU A 258 26.17 17.05 40.98
N TRP A 259 25.94 17.27 42.28
CA TRP A 259 24.83 18.09 42.76
C TRP A 259 25.05 19.57 42.44
N SER A 260 23.98 20.30 42.11
CA SER A 260 24.06 21.76 41.94
C SER A 260 24.60 22.41 43.22
N GLY A 261 25.54 23.34 43.08
CA GLY A 261 26.28 23.94 44.19
C GLY A 261 27.67 23.33 44.44
N ALA A 262 27.99 22.17 43.85
CA ALA A 262 29.33 21.61 43.93
C ALA A 262 30.36 22.50 43.22
N VAL A 263 31.52 22.70 43.84
CA VAL A 263 32.64 23.48 43.30
C VAL A 263 33.78 22.54 42.90
N MET A 264 34.36 22.77 41.72
CA MET A 264 35.51 22.00 41.22
C MET A 264 36.52 22.91 40.51
N ALA A 265 37.79 22.53 40.59
CA ALA A 265 38.88 23.19 39.89
C ALA A 265 39.07 22.57 38.49
N PHE A 266 39.15 23.42 37.46
CA PHE A 266 39.35 23.02 36.08
C PHE A 266 40.68 23.57 35.55
N ALA A 267 41.44 22.75 34.83
CA ALA A 267 42.68 23.17 34.16
C ALA A 267 42.44 23.95 32.85
N MET A 268 41.18 24.17 32.47
CA MET A 268 40.75 24.89 31.26
C MET A 268 40.33 26.33 31.58
N PRO A 269 40.49 27.29 30.63
CA PRO A 269 40.19 28.72 30.86
C PRO A 269 38.70 29.10 30.78
N ALA A 270 37.86 28.18 30.28
CA ALA A 270 36.41 28.35 30.17
C ALA A 270 35.68 27.36 31.07
N ALA A 271 34.48 27.72 31.53
CA ALA A 271 33.63 26.77 32.26
C ALA A 271 33.04 25.75 31.26
N PRO A 272 33.07 24.44 31.56
CA PRO A 272 32.45 23.44 30.71
C PRO A 272 30.91 23.54 30.76
N THR A 273 30.24 22.94 29.78
CA THR A 273 28.76 22.88 29.75
C THR A 273 28.21 22.30 31.05
N GLY A 274 27.20 22.94 31.62
CA GLY A 274 26.62 22.56 32.92
C GLY A 274 27.31 23.17 34.15
N TRP A 275 28.32 24.01 33.96
CA TRP A 275 29.05 24.72 35.01
C TRP A 275 29.10 26.23 34.77
N LEU A 276 29.24 27.00 35.84
CA LEU A 276 29.47 28.45 35.82
C LEU A 276 30.78 28.79 36.50
N LYS A 277 31.45 29.87 36.09
CA LYS A 277 32.66 30.35 36.78
C LYS A 277 32.28 30.83 38.18
N ALA A 278 33.04 30.46 39.21
CA ALA A 278 32.88 31.00 40.55
C ALA A 278 33.56 32.38 40.66
N ASN A 279 32.94 33.39 40.04
CA ASN A 279 33.50 34.72 39.84
C ASN A 279 32.67 35.86 40.44
N GLY A 280 31.75 35.57 41.37
CA GLY A 280 30.92 36.59 42.02
C GLY A 280 29.75 37.13 41.18
N ALA A 281 29.54 36.62 39.95
CA ALA A 281 28.51 37.15 39.06
C ALA A 281 27.09 36.98 39.62
N ALA A 282 26.24 37.99 39.40
CA ALA A 282 24.79 37.89 39.62
C ALA A 282 24.14 37.12 38.46
N ILE A 283 23.39 36.07 38.77
CA ILE A 283 22.75 35.18 37.81
C ILE A 283 21.26 34.97 38.12
N SER A 284 20.47 34.60 37.11
CA SER A 284 19.02 34.46 37.22
C SER A 284 18.59 33.31 38.15
N ARG A 285 17.69 33.60 39.11
CA ARG A 285 17.06 32.59 39.98
C ARG A 285 16.19 31.61 39.21
N THR A 286 15.55 32.06 38.12
CA THR A 286 14.65 31.20 37.32
C THR A 286 15.43 30.29 36.40
N THR A 287 16.47 30.80 35.76
CA THR A 287 17.34 30.01 34.85
C THR A 287 18.15 28.98 35.64
N TYR A 288 18.60 29.33 36.85
CA TYR A 288 19.46 28.48 37.68
C TYR A 288 18.76 28.08 38.98
N ALA A 289 17.51 27.64 38.89
CA ALA A 289 16.66 27.35 40.06
C ALA A 289 17.23 26.29 41.01
N LYS A 290 17.82 25.21 40.48
CA LYS A 290 18.46 24.17 41.30
C LYS A 290 19.66 24.72 42.09
N LEU A 291 20.48 25.54 41.44
CA LEU A 291 21.60 26.20 42.11
C LEU A 291 21.14 27.22 43.15
N PHE A 292 20.11 28.02 42.83
CA PHE A 292 19.52 28.94 43.81
C PHE A 292 18.96 28.21 45.02
N ALA A 293 18.30 27.07 44.83
CA ALA A 293 17.83 26.24 45.94
C ALA A 293 18.99 25.72 46.80
N ALA A 294 20.16 25.43 46.20
CA ALA A 294 21.32 24.89 46.90
C ALA A 294 22.11 25.95 47.71
N ILE A 295 22.33 27.14 47.15
CA ILE A 295 23.21 28.16 47.78
C ILE A 295 22.48 29.42 48.25
N GLY A 296 21.23 29.62 47.81
CA GLY A 296 20.42 30.80 48.13
C GLY A 296 21.15 32.10 47.79
N THR A 297 21.05 33.07 48.69
CA THR A 297 21.71 34.38 48.58
C THR A 297 23.00 34.47 49.40
N ARG A 298 23.60 33.32 49.76
CA ARG A 298 24.77 33.27 50.68
C ARG A 298 25.95 34.12 50.21
N TYR A 299 26.16 34.23 48.90
CA TYR A 299 27.25 35.01 48.30
C TYR A 299 26.79 36.38 47.78
N GLY A 300 25.56 36.79 48.10
CA GLY A 300 24.96 38.04 47.69
C GLY A 300 23.54 37.85 47.15
N ALA A 301 22.67 38.81 47.45
CA ALA A 301 21.27 38.77 47.05
C ALA A 301 21.03 39.15 45.58
N GLY A 302 22.08 39.49 44.83
CA GLY A 302 21.98 40.07 43.49
C GLY A 302 21.24 41.40 43.53
N ASP A 303 20.25 41.53 42.65
CA ASP A 303 19.27 42.63 42.60
C ASP A 303 18.21 42.57 43.73
N GLY A 304 18.25 41.56 44.62
CA GLY A 304 17.29 41.36 45.70
C GLY A 304 15.99 40.67 45.27
N ALA A 305 15.74 40.48 43.97
CA ALA A 305 14.47 39.97 43.45
C ALA A 305 14.64 38.79 42.49
N THR A 306 15.29 39.01 41.35
CA THR A 306 15.34 38.05 40.24
C THR A 306 16.66 37.32 40.09
N THR A 307 17.70 37.78 40.80
CA THR A 307 19.07 37.25 40.71
C THR A 307 19.64 36.86 42.07
N PHE A 308 20.74 36.13 42.06
CA PHE A 308 21.57 35.81 43.21
C PHE A 308 23.03 35.73 42.78
N ASN A 309 23.97 35.92 43.71
CA ASN A 309 25.39 35.93 43.39
C ASN A 309 26.01 34.54 43.52
N LEU A 310 26.93 34.25 42.60
CA LEU A 310 27.87 33.14 42.74
C LEU A 310 28.94 33.44 43.79
N PRO A 311 29.62 32.42 44.36
CA PRO A 311 30.85 32.65 45.09
C PRO A 311 31.90 33.30 44.17
N ASP A 312 32.75 34.17 44.72
CA ASP A 312 33.96 34.65 44.05
C ASP A 312 35.16 33.95 44.67
N LEU A 313 35.72 32.97 43.95
CA LEU A 313 36.83 32.13 44.43
C LEU A 313 38.14 32.42 43.70
N ARG A 314 38.20 33.54 42.96
CA ARG A 314 39.37 33.92 42.18
C ARG A 314 40.47 34.39 43.12
N GLY A 315 41.58 33.66 43.16
CA GLY A 315 42.74 33.98 44.01
C GLY A 315 42.63 33.48 45.46
N GLU A 316 41.53 32.80 45.81
CA GLU A 316 41.26 32.36 47.17
C GLU A 316 41.82 30.96 47.47
N PHE A 317 42.21 30.73 48.73
CA PHE A 317 42.43 29.39 49.26
C PHE A 317 41.18 28.85 49.92
N LEU A 318 40.75 27.67 49.49
CA LEU A 318 39.60 27.00 50.09
C LEU A 318 40.02 26.32 51.39
N ARG A 319 39.17 26.45 52.41
CA ARG A 319 39.31 25.76 53.70
C ARG A 319 38.06 24.94 54.00
N GLY A 320 38.22 23.88 54.81
CA GLY A 320 37.09 23.11 55.31
C GLY A 320 36.23 23.96 56.24
N PHE A 321 34.91 23.87 56.11
CA PHE A 321 33.98 24.45 57.07
C PHE A 321 34.01 23.62 58.37
N ASP A 322 34.11 24.29 59.52
CA ASP A 322 34.24 23.61 60.82
C ASP A 322 33.03 22.74 61.16
N ASP A 323 31.82 23.19 60.77
CA ASP A 323 30.54 22.51 60.98
C ASP A 323 30.36 21.92 62.40
N GLY A 324 30.84 22.65 63.42
CA GLY A 324 30.70 22.28 64.81
C GLY A 324 31.80 21.38 65.39
N ARG A 325 32.90 21.13 64.65
CA ARG A 325 34.05 20.36 65.14
C ARG A 325 34.82 21.09 66.25
N GLY A 326 34.77 22.42 66.30
CA GLY A 326 35.36 23.23 67.36
C GLY A 326 36.84 23.61 67.15
N ILE A 327 37.39 23.43 65.95
CA ILE A 327 38.79 23.79 65.63
C ILE A 327 38.87 25.19 65.03
N ASP A 328 37.92 25.55 64.18
CA ASP A 328 37.84 26.85 63.50
C ASP A 328 36.53 27.56 63.88
N VAL A 329 36.37 27.79 65.19
CA VAL A 329 35.16 28.36 65.80
C VAL A 329 34.92 29.80 65.32
N GLY A 330 33.65 30.14 65.10
CA GLY A 330 33.21 31.50 64.75
C GLY A 330 33.27 31.81 63.26
N ARG A 331 33.64 30.84 62.40
CA ARG A 331 33.57 30.97 60.95
C ARG A 331 32.28 30.36 60.42
N VAL A 332 31.55 31.10 59.58
CA VAL A 332 30.33 30.63 58.93
C VAL A 332 30.62 30.18 57.50
N LEU A 333 29.82 29.26 56.97
CA LEU A 333 29.99 28.73 55.62
C LEU A 333 29.93 29.86 54.57
N GLY A 334 30.97 29.95 53.73
CA GLY A 334 31.10 30.97 52.69
C GLY A 334 31.65 32.32 53.17
N ALA A 335 32.02 32.47 54.44
CA ALA A 335 32.64 33.69 54.93
C ALA A 335 34.07 33.87 54.39
N PHE A 336 34.38 35.11 53.99
CA PHE A 336 35.75 35.54 53.71
C PHE A 336 36.56 35.64 55.00
N GLN A 337 37.86 35.34 54.89
CA GLN A 337 38.81 35.57 55.97
C GLN A 337 40.06 36.19 55.39
N ASP A 338 40.45 37.32 55.97
CA ASP A 338 41.69 37.98 55.60
C ASP A 338 42.91 37.15 56.00
N TRP A 339 44.04 37.43 55.34
CA TRP A 339 45.31 36.80 55.66
C TRP A 339 45.70 37.12 57.12
N ALA A 340 46.37 36.17 57.77
CA ALA A 340 46.92 36.37 59.10
C ALA A 340 48.20 35.55 59.27
N ILE A 341 49.18 36.14 59.95
CA ILE A 341 50.37 35.45 60.44
C ILE A 341 50.23 35.38 61.95
N LYS A 342 50.58 34.24 62.56
CA LYS A 342 50.57 34.11 64.01
C LYS A 342 51.52 35.16 64.61
N ASP A 343 51.03 35.87 65.62
CA ASP A 343 51.87 36.78 66.40
C ASP A 343 53.11 36.05 66.91
N HIS A 344 54.27 36.66 66.70
CA HIS A 344 55.55 36.10 67.09
C HIS A 344 56.58 37.21 67.33
N ILE A 345 57.53 36.92 68.21
CA ILE A 345 58.63 37.82 68.55
C ILE A 345 59.96 37.24 68.04
N HIS A 346 60.86 38.13 67.63
CA HIS A 346 62.26 37.78 67.38
C HIS A 346 63.10 38.27 68.57
N PRO A 347 63.76 37.39 69.33
CA PRO A 347 64.67 37.83 70.39
C PRO A 347 65.88 38.52 69.74
N GLN A 348 66.04 39.81 70.01
CA GLN A 348 67.27 40.51 69.64
C GLN A 348 68.40 39.98 70.51
N LEU A 349 69.41 39.35 69.91
CA LEU A 349 70.62 38.94 70.62
C LEU A 349 71.41 40.20 70.97
N PHE A 350 71.24 40.69 72.20
CA PHE A 350 72.03 41.82 72.69
C PHE A 350 73.43 41.31 73.08
N PHE A 351 74.42 41.61 72.25
CA PHE A 351 75.82 41.48 72.65
C PHE A 351 76.15 42.63 73.60
N PRO A 352 76.57 42.39 74.85
CA PRO A 352 76.99 43.46 75.72
C PRO A 352 78.24 44.10 75.12
N ALA A 353 78.12 45.32 74.62
CA ALA A 353 79.29 46.13 74.30
C ALA A 353 80.05 46.39 75.62
N ALA A 354 81.30 45.97 75.67
CA ALA A 354 82.18 46.25 76.79
C ALA A 354 82.32 47.78 76.98
N SER A 355 81.95 48.24 78.17
CA SER A 355 82.41 49.45 78.85
C SER A 355 82.49 50.76 78.05
N GLY A 356 81.44 51.59 78.19
CA GLY A 356 81.50 53.02 77.86
C GLY A 356 80.15 53.69 78.05
N TRP A 357 79.81 53.98 79.31
CA TRP A 357 78.76 54.89 79.78
C TRP A 357 77.89 55.58 78.71
N HIS A 358 76.63 55.17 78.63
CA HIS A 358 75.50 56.10 78.72
C HIS A 358 74.55 55.54 79.79
N GLY A 359 74.57 56.18 80.95
CA GLY A 359 73.60 55.97 82.02
C GLY A 359 72.37 56.87 81.85
N ALA A 360 71.26 56.40 82.43
CA ALA A 360 69.92 57.00 82.50
C ALA A 360 69.18 57.05 81.15
N TYR A 361 67.96 56.56 81.01
CA TYR A 361 66.78 56.76 81.86
C TYR A 361 66.10 55.40 82.13
N GLY A 362 65.61 55.08 83.32
CA GLY A 362 64.62 55.88 84.07
C GLY A 362 63.24 55.57 83.47
N GLY A 363 62.40 54.85 84.22
CA GLY A 363 61.19 54.22 83.71
C GLY A 363 60.25 55.12 82.89
N ALA A 364 59.74 54.58 81.79
CA ALA A 364 58.45 54.96 81.25
C ALA A 364 57.44 53.88 81.64
N THR A 365 56.78 54.15 82.77
CA THR A 365 55.45 53.65 83.11
C THR A 365 54.50 53.82 81.91
N ALA A 366 53.69 52.79 81.66
CA ALA A 366 52.40 52.81 80.97
C ALA A 366 52.18 53.88 79.88
N GLY A 367 52.27 53.45 78.63
CA GLY A 367 51.54 54.04 77.52
C GLY A 367 50.92 52.93 76.71
N TRP A 368 49.62 52.66 76.92
CA TRP A 368 48.78 51.97 75.95
C TRP A 368 48.62 52.87 74.73
N GLY A 369 49.70 53.03 73.97
CA GLY A 369 49.69 53.64 72.66
C GLY A 369 49.33 52.57 71.66
N ASN A 370 48.03 52.43 71.41
CA ASN A 370 47.53 51.77 70.22
C ASN A 370 48.12 52.52 69.02
N GLU A 371 49.25 52.06 68.49
CA GLU A 371 49.71 52.47 67.16
C GLU A 371 48.72 51.87 66.16
N THR A 372 47.61 52.60 66.02
CA THR A 372 46.64 52.43 64.97
C THR A 372 47.39 52.73 63.68
N PHE A 373 47.96 51.69 63.06
CA PHE A 373 48.33 51.77 61.66
C PHE A 373 47.01 51.91 60.90
N GLY A 374 46.62 53.17 60.69
CA GLY A 374 45.39 53.55 60.01
C GLY A 374 45.35 52.90 58.63
N ALA A 375 44.20 52.30 58.32
CA ALA A 375 43.85 51.85 56.99
C ALA A 375 43.99 53.02 56.00
N GLY A 376 45.02 52.99 55.17
CA GLY A 376 45.27 54.02 54.18
C GLY A 376 46.31 53.55 53.17
N GLU A 377 45.82 53.00 52.04
CA GLU A 377 46.44 52.95 50.71
C GLU A 377 47.95 53.21 50.64
N HIS A 378 48.77 52.16 50.72
CA HIS A 378 50.18 52.25 50.30
C HIS A 378 50.30 51.93 48.80
N TYR A 379 49.98 52.93 47.98
CA TYR A 379 50.56 53.08 46.65
C TYR A 379 52.08 53.23 46.79
N ALA A 380 52.84 52.51 45.96
CA ALA A 380 54.29 52.52 45.95
C ALA A 380 54.84 53.94 45.67
N GLY A 381 55.47 54.56 46.68
CA GLY A 381 56.16 55.84 46.58
C GLY A 381 57.52 55.76 47.26
N VAL A 382 58.57 55.88 46.45
CA VAL A 382 59.98 56.00 46.86
C VAL A 382 60.24 57.41 47.42
N GLY A 383 61.01 57.48 48.53
CA GLY A 383 61.61 58.71 49.07
C GLY A 383 61.33 58.85 50.57
N THR A 384 62.22 59.28 51.45
CA THR A 384 63.56 59.88 51.36
C THR A 384 64.29 59.60 52.67
N ALA A 385 65.62 59.48 52.63
CA ALA A 385 66.45 59.40 53.84
C ALA A 385 66.31 60.71 54.65
N ASN A 386 66.03 60.58 55.95
CA ASN A 386 66.28 61.67 56.91
C ASN A 386 67.41 61.24 57.84
N SER A 387 68.58 61.83 57.61
CA SER A 387 69.77 61.68 58.44
C SER A 387 69.70 62.68 59.58
N TYR A 388 69.55 62.22 60.82
CA TYR A 388 70.10 62.89 62.00
C TYR A 388 71.02 61.90 62.70
N GLY A 389 72.27 62.33 62.90
CA GLY A 389 73.43 61.47 63.10
C GLY A 389 73.44 60.69 64.43
N GLY A 390 74.10 59.52 64.36
CA GLY A 390 74.49 58.73 65.53
C GLY A 390 73.74 57.41 65.65
N GLY A 391 74.13 56.43 64.82
CA GLY A 391 73.61 55.06 64.88
C GLY A 391 72.46 54.83 63.93
N THR A 392 72.77 54.38 62.71
CA THR A 392 71.80 53.65 61.90
C THR A 392 71.36 52.45 62.74
N VAL A 393 70.17 52.54 63.33
CA VAL A 393 69.43 51.33 63.70
C VAL A 393 69.48 50.46 62.45
N PRO A 394 69.98 49.21 62.50
CA PRO A 394 69.81 48.34 61.36
C PRO A 394 68.29 48.23 61.19
N THR A 395 67.77 48.93 60.18
CA THR A 395 66.50 48.56 59.55
C THR A 395 66.53 47.05 59.45
N PRO A 396 65.47 46.33 59.87
CA PRO A 396 65.49 44.86 59.93
C PRO A 396 66.07 44.40 58.62
N THR A 397 67.32 43.93 58.70
CA THR A 397 68.11 43.67 57.52
C THR A 397 67.33 42.56 56.87
N ARG A 398 66.74 42.88 55.72
CA ARG A 398 66.03 41.91 54.90
C ARG A 398 67.10 40.90 54.54
N VAL A 399 67.26 39.87 55.37
CA VAL A 399 68.19 38.78 55.12
C VAL A 399 67.81 38.32 53.73
N PRO A 400 68.72 38.37 52.73
CA PRO A 400 68.38 37.93 51.40
C PRO A 400 68.22 36.42 51.48
N ALA A 401 67.03 35.97 51.86
CA ALA A 401 66.63 34.59 51.73
C ALA A 401 66.59 34.35 50.21
N ALA A 402 67.63 33.68 49.72
CA ALA A 402 67.81 33.26 48.34
C ALA A 402 66.44 32.96 47.69
N ASN A 403 66.00 33.80 46.76
CA ASN A 403 64.80 33.64 45.91
C ASN A 403 63.44 33.30 46.57
N LEU A 404 63.28 33.45 47.89
CA LEU A 404 62.02 33.14 48.60
C LEU A 404 61.40 34.34 49.31
N SER A 405 61.97 35.55 49.17
CA SER A 405 61.39 36.77 49.73
C SER A 405 60.25 37.31 48.84
N SER A 406 59.01 37.22 49.30
CA SER A 406 57.82 37.84 48.69
C SER A 406 57.26 38.93 49.63
N SER A 407 56.42 39.83 49.12
CA SER A 407 55.63 40.78 49.94
C SER A 407 54.49 40.09 50.70
N GLU A 408 54.23 38.81 50.43
CA GLU A 408 53.13 38.04 51.01
C GLU A 408 53.61 36.64 51.41
N VAL A 409 53.09 36.14 52.54
CA VAL A 409 53.27 34.73 52.94
C VAL A 409 52.21 33.89 52.24
N ARG A 410 52.63 33.09 51.26
CA ARG A 410 51.74 32.17 50.52
C ARG A 410 52.35 30.78 50.40
N PRO A 411 51.55 29.69 50.47
CA PRO A 411 52.02 28.37 50.11
C PRO A 411 52.32 28.32 48.60
N ARG A 412 53.21 27.42 48.18
CA ARG A 412 53.43 27.13 46.75
C ARG A 412 52.10 26.61 46.16
N ASN A 413 51.60 27.26 45.11
CA ASN A 413 50.29 26.96 44.52
C ASN A 413 50.32 27.06 42.99
N VAL A 414 49.29 26.49 42.35
CA VAL A 414 48.99 26.60 40.91
C VAL A 414 47.56 27.10 40.76
N ALA A 415 47.32 28.05 39.85
CA ALA A 415 46.00 28.61 39.62
C ALA A 415 45.19 27.73 38.65
N LEU A 416 44.00 27.32 39.08
CA LEU A 416 43.01 26.60 38.28
C LEU A 416 41.69 27.39 38.28
N LEU A 417 40.85 27.17 37.29
CA LEU A 417 39.54 27.83 37.20
C LEU A 417 38.54 27.13 38.11
N PHE A 418 38.13 27.78 39.19
CA PHE A 418 37.01 27.29 40.00
C PHE A 418 35.67 27.53 39.28
N CYS A 419 34.91 26.46 39.13
CA CYS A 419 33.55 26.50 38.61
C CYS A 419 32.58 25.85 39.58
N ILE A 420 31.32 26.29 39.55
CA ILE A 420 30.20 25.77 40.32
C ILE A 420 29.18 25.11 39.40
N LYS A 421 28.71 23.92 39.79
CA LYS A 421 27.69 23.17 39.06
C LYS A 421 26.34 23.85 39.22
N TYR A 422 25.61 24.10 38.13
CA TYR A 422 24.23 24.64 38.18
C TYR A 422 23.16 23.59 37.93
#